data_AF-A0A5C1AVU1-F1
#
_entry.id   AF-A0A5C1AVU1-F1
#
_cell.length_a   1.000
_cell.length_b   1.000
_cell.length_c   1.000
_cell.angle_alpha   90.00
_cell.angle_beta   90.00
_cell.angle_gamma   90.00
#
_symmetry.space_group_name_H-M   'P 1'
#
loop_
_entity.id
_entity.type
_entity.pdbx_description
1 polymer ?
#
loop_
_entity_poly.entity_id
_entity_poly.type
_entity_poly.pdbx_seq_one_letter_code
_entity_poly.pdbx_strand_id
1 'polypeptide(L)'
;MAWARRSLLRKCAGTKLVPPSSAYSPHFDKRPHSRRCMRGNQWLCEGASPKLSKNLNKTMRERMTRRVLIAEFMHETNTFSVQLTDEATFRAHGAYLGNEIPEAFRGTRTSMGAAFEAADKFGWSPTHPLVTGANPSGRVTDAAFDVFAGHIVNAAEGVDGVLLHLHGAMATESSDDGEGELLARLRKRIGPDVPIVAVLDLHATVTQLMADNANALISYRTYPHIDQYERTWQAAELLERAMKGEIRPKVALARRPILYALDGGRTTSPPFKELLRRGDALEASGDALVVSVQAGFSSADVHDIGPSIAVTADDRSKAQAVAEELMDYAWEQRRFSSIHFTPLAEAMARAKAGEADTGKPGYKPVVISDYSDNPGSGAYGDATNLLRAVLDAKLKNVGFHAICDPEAALAAQAAGVGNRVKLKLGGKVDPSMGGGPLDLDAHVVALTDGYFMCYGPMAGGVWRNYGLSALLRVDDVEIIVITHNGQATDLAQFTSLGVDPTRKSTVIVKSMQHFRAAFEPIAREVLEVDTGAISTRNFKERPYRKVRRPIFPLDDI
;
A
#
# COMPACT_ATOMS: atom_id res chain seq x y z
N MET A 1 -36.63 -22.03 28.34
CA MET A 1 -36.12 -23.35 27.92
C MET A 1 -34.64 -23.22 27.64
N ALA A 2 -33.85 -24.04 28.32
CA ALA A 2 -32.41 -23.93 28.47
C ALA A 2 -31.65 -24.74 27.39
N TRP A 3 -30.48 -24.23 26.98
CA TRP A 3 -29.26 -24.93 26.55
C TRP A 3 -28.34 -23.91 25.85
N ALA A 4 -27.02 -23.85 25.96
CA ALA A 4 -26.03 -24.30 26.96
C ALA A 4 -24.74 -23.51 26.61
N ARG A 5 -24.17 -22.76 27.56
CA ARG A 5 -22.84 -22.12 27.44
C ARG A 5 -21.78 -23.12 27.92
N ARG A 6 -20.70 -23.31 27.16
CA ARG A 6 -19.49 -24.03 27.63
C ARG A 6 -18.42 -23.04 28.05
N SER A 7 -17.85 -23.36 29.22
CA SER A 7 -16.82 -22.66 29.98
C SER A 7 -15.42 -22.91 29.45
N LEU A 8 -14.53 -21.92 29.64
CA LEU A 8 -13.10 -22.14 29.83
C LEU A 8 -12.60 -21.19 30.93
N LEU A 9 -12.48 -21.72 32.15
CA LEU A 9 -11.77 -21.12 33.27
C LEU A 9 -10.39 -21.78 33.33
N ARG A 10 -9.32 -21.00 33.19
CA ARG A 10 -8.01 -21.36 33.72
C ARG A 10 -7.52 -20.26 34.65
N LYS A 11 -7.24 -20.69 35.88
CA LYS A 11 -6.64 -19.95 36.99
C LYS A 11 -5.22 -19.52 36.63
N CYS A 12 -4.84 -18.29 36.97
CA CYS A 12 -3.48 -17.97 37.40
C CYS A 12 -3.58 -17.05 38.61
N ALA A 13 -3.00 -17.54 39.71
CA ALA A 13 -2.93 -16.85 40.99
C ALA A 13 -1.83 -15.79 40.96
N GLY A 14 -2.04 -14.72 41.72
CA GLY A 14 -1.16 -13.57 41.76
C GLY A 14 0.19 -13.83 42.42
N THR A 15 1.13 -12.93 42.15
CA THR A 15 2.22 -12.60 43.06
C THR A 15 2.67 -11.16 42.80
N LYS A 16 3.09 -10.54 43.91
CA LYS A 16 3.16 -9.11 44.18
C LYS A 16 4.28 -8.36 43.44
N LEU A 17 3.99 -7.09 43.15
CA LEU A 17 4.95 -6.03 42.83
C LEU A 17 5.69 -5.55 44.09
N VAL A 18 7.01 -5.40 44.01
CA VAL A 18 7.85 -4.47 44.81
C VAL A 18 9.07 -4.04 43.95
N PRO A 19 9.47 -2.76 43.91
CA PRO A 19 10.54 -2.26 43.04
C PRO A 19 11.92 -2.27 43.73
N PRO A 20 13.05 -2.20 43.00
CA PRO A 20 14.35 -1.93 43.61
C PRO A 20 14.73 -0.45 43.53
N SER A 21 15.09 0.09 44.69
CA SER A 21 15.74 1.38 44.89
C SER A 21 17.26 1.31 44.65
N SER A 22 17.80 2.47 44.28
CA SER A 22 19.20 2.87 44.14
C SER A 22 20.18 2.49 45.27
N ALA A 23 21.46 2.24 44.93
CA ALA A 23 22.61 3.12 45.25
C ALA A 23 23.98 2.39 45.32
N TYR A 24 24.96 2.95 44.59
CA TYR A 24 26.39 3.18 44.91
C TYR A 24 27.34 2.07 45.44
N SER A 25 28.38 1.82 44.62
CA SER A 25 29.80 1.37 44.80
C SER A 25 30.57 1.90 46.03
N PRO A 26 31.90 1.59 46.22
CA PRO A 26 32.75 0.41 45.88
C PRO A 26 33.72 0.01 47.03
N HIS A 27 34.44 -1.12 46.94
CA HIS A 27 35.73 -1.27 47.65
C HIS A 27 36.77 -2.15 46.92
N PHE A 28 37.99 -1.61 46.88
CA PHE A 28 39.28 -2.13 46.43
C PHE A 28 39.97 -2.95 47.53
N ASP A 29 40.73 -4.00 47.17
CA ASP A 29 42.13 -4.26 47.61
C ASP A 29 42.72 -5.48 46.86
N LYS A 30 43.74 -5.32 45.99
CA LYS A 30 45.21 -5.39 46.20
C LYS A 30 45.81 -6.79 46.51
N ARG A 31 46.38 -7.41 45.46
CA ARG A 31 47.76 -7.99 45.22
C ARG A 31 48.50 -8.74 46.37
N PRO A 32 49.52 -9.63 46.13
CA PRO A 32 50.49 -9.63 45.00
C PRO A 32 51.09 -10.97 44.47
N HIS A 33 51.74 -10.83 43.30
CA HIS A 33 52.97 -11.47 42.77
C HIS A 33 53.32 -12.96 42.98
N SER A 34 53.60 -13.66 41.87
CA SER A 34 54.95 -14.18 41.60
C SER A 34 55.20 -14.40 40.09
N ARG A 35 56.43 -14.08 39.65
CA ARG A 35 56.97 -14.29 38.30
C ARG A 35 57.59 -15.69 38.21
N ARG A 36 57.47 -16.37 37.07
CA ARG A 36 58.56 -17.21 36.53
C ARG A 36 58.47 -17.35 35.01
N CYS A 37 59.65 -17.45 34.42
CA CYS A 37 60.01 -17.24 33.03
C CYS A 37 59.93 -18.53 32.18
N MET A 38 59.65 -18.33 30.88
CA MET A 38 59.89 -19.13 29.67
C MET A 38 60.26 -20.63 29.75
N ARG A 39 59.56 -21.43 28.94
CA ARG A 39 60.15 -22.38 27.96
C ARG A 39 59.11 -22.71 26.88
N GLY A 40 59.61 -22.86 25.64
CA GLY A 40 58.83 -22.97 24.41
C GLY A 40 57.96 -24.21 24.29
N ASN A 41 56.99 -24.12 23.38
CA ASN A 41 56.65 -25.21 22.47
C ASN A 41 55.90 -24.62 21.26
N GLN A 42 56.67 -24.47 20.19
CA GLN A 42 56.21 -24.16 18.85
C GLN A 42 55.67 -25.46 18.25
N TRP A 43 54.34 -25.62 18.21
CA TRP A 43 53.71 -26.66 17.40
C TRP A 43 53.35 -26.05 16.05
N LEU A 44 54.18 -26.36 15.06
CA LEU A 44 53.88 -26.17 13.64
C LEU A 44 52.72 -27.11 13.27
N CYS A 45 51.55 -26.54 12.93
CA CYS A 45 50.57 -27.22 12.11
C CYS A 45 50.69 -26.69 10.68
N GLU A 46 51.69 -27.20 9.97
CA GLU A 46 51.67 -27.22 8.51
C GLU A 46 50.82 -28.41 8.05
N GLY A 47 49.87 -28.17 7.15
CA GLY A 47 49.19 -29.25 6.42
C GLY A 47 47.68 -29.35 6.57
N ALA A 48 46.94 -28.27 6.35
CA ALA A 48 45.53 -28.38 5.95
C ALA A 48 45.43 -28.11 4.44
N SER A 49 45.05 -29.14 3.68
CA SER A 49 44.73 -29.05 2.24
C SER A 49 43.75 -27.90 1.97
N PRO A 50 43.91 -27.10 0.89
CA PRO A 50 42.99 -26.03 0.51
C PRO A 50 41.53 -26.48 0.34
N LYS A 51 41.29 -27.79 0.17
CA LYS A 51 39.94 -28.37 0.08
C LYS A 51 39.28 -28.56 1.45
N LEU A 52 40.05 -28.84 2.51
CA LEU A 52 39.50 -28.99 3.87
C LEU A 52 39.15 -27.63 4.50
N SER A 53 39.94 -26.58 4.27
CA SER A 53 39.62 -25.23 4.79
C SER A 53 38.43 -24.58 4.08
N LYS A 54 38.26 -24.83 2.77
CA LYS A 54 37.06 -24.41 2.01
C LYS A 54 35.80 -25.14 2.48
N ASN A 55 35.90 -26.44 2.78
CA ASN A 55 34.77 -27.20 3.31
C ASN A 55 34.43 -26.80 4.75
N LEU A 56 35.41 -26.55 5.63
CA LEU A 56 35.13 -26.03 6.97
C LEU A 56 34.48 -24.63 6.93
N ASN A 57 34.96 -23.72 6.07
CA ASN A 57 34.35 -22.39 5.90
C ASN A 57 32.95 -22.46 5.29
N LYS A 58 32.69 -23.40 4.38
CA LYS A 58 31.36 -23.67 3.83
C LYS A 58 30.42 -24.23 4.90
N THR A 59 30.88 -25.22 5.67
CA THR A 59 30.09 -25.85 6.75
C THR A 59 29.86 -24.90 7.94
N MET A 60 30.79 -23.98 8.21
CA MET A 60 30.60 -22.91 9.21
C MET A 60 29.66 -21.81 8.69
N ARG A 61 29.74 -21.41 7.41
CA ARG A 61 28.74 -20.52 6.79
C ARG A 61 27.34 -21.15 6.73
N GLU A 62 27.24 -22.46 6.54
CA GLU A 62 25.98 -23.22 6.59
C GLU A 62 25.42 -23.35 8.03
N ARG A 63 26.25 -23.14 9.07
CA ARG A 63 25.85 -23.14 10.49
C ARG A 63 25.61 -21.74 11.08
N MET A 64 25.93 -20.68 10.35
CA MET A 64 25.69 -19.30 10.80
C MET A 64 24.30 -18.87 10.38
N THR A 65 23.49 -18.45 11.36
CA THR A 65 22.18 -17.85 11.14
C THR A 65 22.31 -16.67 10.16
N ARG A 66 21.65 -16.73 9.01
CA ARG A 66 21.69 -15.66 8.00
C ARG A 66 21.01 -14.41 8.52
N ARG A 67 21.67 -13.26 8.43
CA ARG A 67 21.11 -11.97 8.82
C ARG A 67 20.34 -11.37 7.65
N VAL A 68 19.05 -11.12 7.81
CA VAL A 68 18.20 -10.61 6.72
C VAL A 68 17.60 -9.28 7.12
N LEU A 69 17.80 -8.23 6.31
CA LEU A 69 17.07 -6.99 6.48
C LEU A 69 15.64 -7.17 5.96
N ILE A 70 14.65 -6.82 6.76
CA ILE A 70 13.23 -6.83 6.39
C ILE A 70 12.66 -5.45 6.68
N ALA A 71 12.12 -4.76 5.68
CA ALA A 71 11.54 -3.44 5.90
C ALA A 71 10.38 -3.15 4.94
N GLU A 72 9.51 -2.24 5.35
CA GLU A 72 8.39 -1.74 4.55
C GLU A 72 8.43 -0.21 4.50
N PHE A 73 8.36 0.36 3.29
CA PHE A 73 8.27 1.80 3.07
C PHE A 73 7.41 2.08 1.84
N MET A 74 6.16 2.45 2.05
CA MET A 74 5.14 2.50 1.00
C MET A 74 4.53 3.89 0.82
N HIS A 75 4.53 4.38 -0.42
CA HIS A 75 3.71 5.52 -0.81
C HIS A 75 3.43 5.48 -2.31
N GLU A 76 2.22 5.88 -2.70
CA GLU A 76 1.85 6.08 -4.10
C GLU A 76 1.69 7.58 -4.35
N THR A 77 2.54 8.12 -5.22
CA THR A 77 2.59 9.57 -5.43
C THR A 77 1.73 10.01 -6.61
N ASN A 78 0.67 10.78 -6.31
CA ASN A 78 -0.02 11.58 -7.32
C ASN A 78 0.73 12.90 -7.52
N THR A 79 1.55 13.00 -8.57
CA THR A 79 2.42 14.17 -8.78
C THR A 79 1.66 15.45 -9.14
N PHE A 80 0.36 15.36 -9.43
CA PHE A 80 -0.49 16.52 -9.70
C PHE A 80 -0.99 17.16 -8.41
N SER A 81 -1.02 16.41 -7.31
CA SER A 81 -1.46 16.89 -6.01
C SER A 81 -0.51 17.97 -5.49
N VAL A 82 -1.09 19.07 -5.00
CA VAL A 82 -0.34 20.16 -4.35
C VAL A 82 -0.01 19.85 -2.89
N GLN A 83 -0.59 18.79 -2.32
CA GLN A 83 -0.35 18.36 -0.94
C GLN A 83 0.85 17.43 -0.90
N LEU A 84 1.98 17.93 -0.39
CA LEU A 84 3.17 17.11 -0.15
C LEU A 84 2.93 16.10 0.98
N THR A 85 3.66 14.98 0.90
CA THR A 85 3.65 13.92 1.91
C THR A 85 4.88 14.07 2.80
N ASP A 86 4.68 14.61 4.00
CA ASP A 86 5.74 14.80 4.99
C ASP A 86 5.79 13.65 6.02
N GLU A 87 6.74 13.74 6.94
CA GLU A 87 6.93 12.75 8.00
C GLU A 87 5.68 12.61 8.89
N ALA A 88 4.97 13.71 9.15
CA ALA A 88 3.74 13.69 9.96
C ALA A 88 2.65 12.86 9.28
N THR A 89 2.53 12.94 7.96
CA THR A 89 1.59 12.13 7.17
C THR A 89 1.87 10.63 7.30
N PHE A 90 3.14 10.21 7.21
CA PHE A 90 3.53 8.81 7.44
C PHE A 90 3.22 8.36 8.87
N ARG A 91 3.56 9.19 9.87
CA ARG A 91 3.32 8.86 11.28
C ARG A 91 1.84 8.76 11.63
N ALA A 92 1.00 9.59 11.02
CA ALA A 92 -0.46 9.56 11.22
C ALA A 92 -1.09 8.26 10.69
N HIS A 93 -0.52 7.68 9.62
CA HIS A 93 -0.97 6.40 9.08
C HIS A 93 -0.38 5.20 9.84
N GLY A 94 0.89 5.30 10.25
CA GLY A 94 1.60 4.32 11.05
C GLY A 94 3.08 4.24 10.69
N ALA A 95 3.95 4.48 11.67
CA ALA A 95 5.40 4.32 11.52
C ALA A 95 5.92 3.52 12.73
N TYR A 96 6.18 2.24 12.52
CA TYR A 96 6.66 1.31 13.54
C TYR A 96 8.17 1.16 13.41
N LEU A 97 8.88 1.23 14.53
CA LEU A 97 10.34 1.16 14.58
C LEU A 97 10.82 0.00 15.45
N GLY A 98 11.83 -0.73 14.95
CA GLY A 98 12.53 -1.76 15.71
C GLY A 98 11.59 -2.76 16.41
N ASN A 99 11.56 -2.73 17.74
CA ASN A 99 10.83 -3.72 18.55
C ASN A 99 9.31 -3.56 18.55
N GLU A 100 8.76 -2.44 18.07
CA GLU A 100 7.32 -2.26 17.89
C GLU A 100 6.77 -3.16 16.76
N ILE A 101 7.62 -3.47 15.77
CA ILE A 101 7.23 -4.18 14.56
C ILE A 101 6.83 -5.64 14.84
N PRO A 102 7.60 -6.47 15.57
CA PRO A 102 7.18 -7.84 15.86
C PRO A 102 5.84 -7.94 16.58
N GLU A 103 5.55 -7.04 17.54
CA GLU A 103 4.29 -7.03 18.29
C GLU A 103 3.09 -6.70 17.39
N ALA A 104 3.25 -5.74 16.48
CA ALA A 104 2.17 -5.32 15.59
C ALA A 104 1.87 -6.30 14.45
N PHE A 105 2.89 -7.00 13.92
CA PHE A 105 2.76 -7.72 12.65
C PHE A 105 2.88 -9.25 12.71
N ARG A 106 3.51 -9.83 13.75
CA ARG A 106 3.62 -11.30 13.83
C ARG A 106 2.25 -11.96 13.97
N GLY A 107 2.03 -13.05 13.24
CA GLY A 107 0.75 -13.78 13.23
C GLY A 107 -0.36 -13.12 12.42
N THR A 108 -0.08 -12.00 11.75
CA THR A 108 -1.02 -11.36 10.82
C THR A 108 -0.85 -11.89 9.40
N ARG A 109 -1.89 -11.77 8.56
CA ARG A 109 -1.82 -12.06 7.12
C ARG A 109 -1.36 -10.83 6.30
N THR A 110 -0.39 -10.09 6.82
CA THR A 110 0.27 -8.97 6.13
C THR A 110 1.60 -9.42 5.52
N SER A 111 2.22 -8.58 4.70
CA SER A 111 3.56 -8.84 4.18
C SER A 111 4.60 -9.00 5.28
N MET A 112 4.59 -8.11 6.28
CA MET A 112 5.49 -8.23 7.43
C MET A 112 5.23 -9.50 8.25
N GLY A 113 3.97 -9.90 8.40
CA GLY A 113 3.61 -11.19 8.98
C GLY A 113 4.21 -12.38 8.23
N ALA A 114 4.07 -12.40 6.90
CA ALA A 114 4.68 -13.41 6.04
C ALA A 114 6.21 -13.42 6.12
N ALA A 115 6.84 -12.24 6.15
CA ALA A 115 8.29 -12.10 6.23
C ALA A 115 8.85 -12.66 7.54
N PHE A 116 8.15 -12.46 8.67
CA PHE A 116 8.51 -13.07 9.95
C PHE A 116 8.30 -14.58 9.96
N GLU A 117 7.20 -15.08 9.39
CA GLU A 117 6.97 -16.53 9.27
C GLU A 117 8.05 -17.20 8.42
N ALA A 118 8.48 -16.55 7.34
CA ALA A 118 9.59 -16.99 6.51
C ALA A 118 10.92 -16.96 7.25
N ALA A 119 11.19 -15.92 8.02
CA ALA A 119 12.38 -15.84 8.86
C ALA A 119 12.45 -17.01 9.85
N ASP A 120 11.34 -17.35 10.50
CA ASP A 120 11.26 -18.47 11.44
C ASP A 120 11.44 -19.82 10.70
N LYS A 121 10.82 -20.00 9.53
CA LYS A 121 10.95 -21.23 8.70
C LYS A 121 12.38 -21.47 8.22
N PHE A 122 13.05 -20.43 7.75
CA PHE A 122 14.40 -20.53 7.16
C PHE A 122 15.52 -20.33 8.19
N GLY A 123 15.19 -20.03 9.45
CA GLY A 123 16.18 -19.79 10.50
C GLY A 123 17.00 -18.52 10.23
N TRP A 124 16.35 -17.45 9.76
CA TRP A 124 16.97 -16.15 9.58
C TRP A 124 17.03 -15.38 10.91
N SER A 125 17.99 -14.47 11.02
CA SER A 125 18.06 -13.43 12.04
C SER A 125 17.60 -12.11 11.41
N PRO A 126 16.34 -11.71 11.60
CA PRO A 126 15.81 -10.53 10.94
C PRO A 126 16.33 -9.23 11.59
N THR A 127 16.66 -8.24 10.78
CA THR A 127 16.84 -6.84 11.19
C THR A 127 15.69 -6.03 10.57
N HIS A 128 14.82 -5.48 11.39
CA HIS A 128 13.59 -4.81 10.96
C HIS A 128 13.54 -3.35 11.45
N PRO A 129 14.20 -2.41 10.75
CA PRO A 129 14.35 -1.05 11.24
C PRO A 129 13.06 -0.23 11.13
N LEU A 130 12.22 -0.51 10.12
CA LEU A 130 11.10 0.33 9.76
C LEU A 130 9.98 -0.47 9.08
N VAL A 131 8.75 -0.20 9.51
CA VAL A 131 7.53 -0.49 8.75
C VAL A 131 6.70 0.78 8.74
N THR A 132 6.53 1.38 7.56
CA THR A 132 5.69 2.58 7.42
C THR A 132 5.10 2.70 6.03
N GLY A 133 3.94 3.35 5.96
CA GLY A 133 3.36 3.81 4.72
C GLY A 133 2.52 5.05 4.96
N ALA A 134 2.16 5.74 3.89
CA ALA A 134 1.22 6.85 3.91
C ALA A 134 0.11 6.61 2.88
N ASN A 135 -1.09 7.12 3.17
CA ASN A 135 -2.15 7.11 2.17
C ASN A 135 -1.67 7.84 0.90
N PRO A 136 -2.04 7.37 -0.31
CA PRO A 136 -1.65 8.05 -1.55
C PRO A 136 -1.97 9.55 -1.50
N SER A 137 -1.03 10.35 -2.01
CA SER A 137 -1.04 11.82 -1.92
C SER A 137 0.07 12.41 -2.81
N GLY A 138 0.38 13.70 -2.70
CA GLY A 138 1.43 14.34 -3.50
C GLY A 138 2.84 13.90 -3.11
N ARG A 139 3.84 14.51 -3.77
CA ARG A 139 5.26 14.11 -3.64
C ARG A 139 5.71 14.00 -2.19
N VAL A 140 6.48 12.96 -1.90
CA VAL A 140 7.13 12.81 -0.59
C VAL A 140 8.18 13.89 -0.42
N THR A 141 8.17 14.58 0.72
CA THR A 141 9.22 15.57 0.99
C THR A 141 10.59 14.89 1.05
N ASP A 142 11.62 15.53 0.52
CA ASP A 142 12.97 14.93 0.51
C ASP A 142 13.44 14.62 1.95
N ALA A 143 13.07 15.48 2.91
CA ALA A 143 13.35 15.29 4.34
C ALA A 143 12.69 14.01 4.90
N ALA A 144 11.40 13.78 4.62
CA ALA A 144 10.72 12.56 5.07
C ALA A 144 11.32 11.31 4.42
N PHE A 145 11.62 11.38 3.11
CA PHE A 145 12.28 10.29 2.41
C PHE A 145 13.64 9.96 3.03
N ASP A 146 14.49 10.96 3.29
CA ASP A 146 15.81 10.75 3.87
C ASP A 146 15.75 10.16 5.29
N VAL A 147 14.79 10.57 6.11
CA VAL A 147 14.56 9.97 7.44
C VAL A 147 14.23 8.49 7.33
N PHE A 148 13.20 8.14 6.55
CA PHE A 148 12.71 6.75 6.46
C PHE A 148 13.67 5.83 5.69
N ALA A 149 14.17 6.27 4.54
CA ALA A 149 15.21 5.56 3.80
C ALA A 149 16.48 5.39 4.66
N GLY A 150 16.83 6.39 5.46
CA GLY A 150 17.96 6.35 6.39
C GLY A 150 17.84 5.22 7.42
N HIS A 151 16.66 5.00 8.00
CA HIS A 151 16.42 3.86 8.91
C HIS A 151 16.75 2.51 8.24
N ILE A 152 16.34 2.34 6.98
CA ILE A 152 16.57 1.11 6.21
C ILE A 152 18.05 0.95 5.83
N VAL A 153 18.64 1.97 5.20
CA VAL A 153 20.01 1.91 4.68
C VAL A 153 21.04 1.74 5.81
N ASN A 154 20.84 2.41 6.96
CA ASN A 154 21.76 2.29 8.09
C ASN A 154 21.74 0.92 8.76
N ALA A 155 20.62 0.19 8.66
CA ALA A 155 20.48 -1.15 9.22
C ALA A 155 21.03 -2.27 8.32
N ALA A 156 21.45 -1.95 7.09
CA ALA A 156 21.84 -2.94 6.08
C ALA A 156 23.26 -3.50 6.26
N GLU A 157 24.01 -3.08 7.28
CA GLU A 157 25.40 -3.50 7.45
C GLU A 157 25.55 -4.96 7.92
N GLY A 158 26.31 -5.75 7.15
CA GLY A 158 26.62 -7.13 7.46
C GLY A 158 25.41 -8.07 7.33
N VAL A 159 24.41 -7.71 6.51
CA VAL A 159 23.29 -8.59 6.16
C VAL A 159 23.67 -9.51 4.99
N ASP A 160 23.12 -10.71 5.00
CA ASP A 160 23.28 -11.72 3.95
C ASP A 160 22.20 -11.64 2.87
N GLY A 161 21.11 -10.91 3.13
CA GLY A 161 20.03 -10.66 2.18
C GLY A 161 19.11 -9.53 2.62
N VAL A 162 18.34 -9.00 1.67
CA VAL A 162 17.39 -7.90 1.90
C VAL A 162 16.04 -8.26 1.28
N LEU A 163 14.99 -8.22 2.10
CA LEU A 163 13.59 -8.39 1.71
C LEU A 163 12.85 -7.08 1.98
N LEU A 164 12.37 -6.44 0.92
CA LEU A 164 11.63 -5.18 1.03
C LEU A 164 10.19 -5.36 0.60
N HIS A 165 9.31 -4.63 1.27
CA HIS A 165 7.98 -4.36 0.76
C HIS A 165 7.84 -2.87 0.47
N LEU A 166 7.73 -2.53 -0.81
CA LEU A 166 7.62 -1.16 -1.30
C LEU A 166 6.34 -1.01 -2.11
N HIS A 167 5.92 0.22 -2.39
CA HIS A 167 4.83 0.44 -3.32
C HIS A 167 5.33 0.31 -4.76
N GLY A 168 6.42 0.99 -5.10
CA GLY A 168 7.00 1.06 -6.45
C GLY A 168 6.52 2.25 -7.28
N ALA A 169 5.81 3.22 -6.67
CA ALA A 169 5.32 4.42 -7.34
C ALA A 169 5.52 5.68 -6.48
N MET A 170 6.53 5.66 -5.62
CA MET A 170 6.90 6.81 -4.81
C MET A 170 7.74 7.77 -5.65
N ALA A 171 7.41 9.06 -5.59
CA ALA A 171 8.25 10.14 -6.08
C ALA A 171 8.45 11.15 -4.96
N THR A 172 9.67 11.66 -4.84
CA THR A 172 10.02 12.71 -3.90
C THR A 172 9.94 14.08 -4.58
N GLU A 173 10.22 15.15 -3.84
CA GLU A 173 10.37 16.48 -4.43
C GLU A 173 11.49 16.52 -5.49
N SER A 174 12.62 15.88 -5.20
CA SER A 174 13.80 15.87 -6.07
C SER A 174 13.92 14.67 -7.02
N SER A 175 13.25 13.54 -6.74
CA SER A 175 13.33 12.31 -7.54
C SER A 175 11.96 11.86 -8.04
N ASP A 176 11.91 11.42 -9.30
CA ASP A 176 10.72 10.77 -9.87
C ASP A 176 10.69 9.24 -9.61
N ASP A 177 11.71 8.72 -8.93
CA ASP A 177 11.90 7.30 -8.62
C ASP A 177 12.45 7.14 -7.20
N GLY A 178 11.54 7.11 -6.22
CA GLY A 178 11.87 6.97 -4.80
C GLY A 178 12.40 5.56 -4.47
N GLU A 179 11.76 4.52 -5.00
CA GLU A 179 12.20 3.14 -4.77
C GLU A 179 13.54 2.83 -5.44
N GLY A 180 13.79 3.31 -6.65
CA GLY A 180 15.08 3.15 -7.32
C GLY A 180 16.21 3.84 -6.58
N GLU A 181 15.97 5.05 -6.04
CA GLU A 181 16.94 5.75 -5.17
C GLU A 181 17.24 4.94 -3.90
N LEU A 182 16.21 4.41 -3.22
CA LEU A 182 16.39 3.56 -2.04
C LEU A 182 17.22 2.30 -2.36
N LEU A 183 16.88 1.61 -3.46
CA LEU A 183 17.59 0.41 -3.91
C LEU A 183 19.04 0.72 -4.28
N ALA A 184 19.30 1.85 -4.93
CA ALA A 184 20.66 2.30 -5.27
C ALA A 184 21.49 2.61 -4.01
N ARG A 185 20.90 3.30 -3.02
CA ARG A 185 21.56 3.56 -1.73
C ARG A 185 21.90 2.26 -0.99
N LEU A 186 20.97 1.30 -0.96
CA LEU A 186 21.21 -0.02 -0.38
C LEU A 186 22.34 -0.75 -1.11
N ARG A 187 22.29 -0.81 -2.44
CA ARG A 187 23.31 -1.46 -3.26
C ARG A 187 24.70 -0.87 -3.03
N LYS A 188 24.81 0.45 -2.91
CA LYS A 188 26.05 1.14 -2.55
C LYS A 188 26.57 0.76 -1.15
N ARG A 189 25.67 0.51 -0.19
CA ARG A 189 26.03 0.17 1.20
C ARG A 189 26.46 -1.29 1.36
N ILE A 190 25.78 -2.23 0.71
CA ILE A 190 25.97 -3.68 0.93
C ILE A 190 26.76 -4.38 -0.17
N GLY A 191 27.03 -3.69 -1.28
CA GLY A 191 27.77 -4.22 -2.42
C GLY A 191 26.92 -5.09 -3.37
N PRO A 192 27.53 -5.59 -4.46
CA PRO A 192 26.81 -6.25 -5.55
C PRO A 192 26.35 -7.68 -5.24
N ASP A 193 26.94 -8.33 -4.22
CA ASP A 193 26.78 -9.77 -4.01
C ASP A 193 25.59 -10.12 -3.10
N VAL A 194 25.15 -9.21 -2.23
CA VAL A 194 24.03 -9.45 -1.31
C VAL A 194 22.71 -9.37 -2.10
N PRO A 195 21.87 -10.42 -2.13
CA PRO A 195 20.62 -10.40 -2.86
C PRO A 195 19.60 -9.42 -2.25
N ILE A 196 18.96 -8.62 -3.11
CA ILE A 196 17.85 -7.73 -2.75
C ILE A 196 16.60 -8.19 -3.50
N VAL A 197 15.54 -8.53 -2.77
CA VAL A 197 14.23 -8.87 -3.32
C VAL A 197 13.21 -7.86 -2.80
N ALA A 198 12.44 -7.25 -3.71
CA ALA A 198 11.38 -6.32 -3.34
C ALA A 198 10.01 -6.81 -3.84
N VAL A 199 9.03 -6.84 -2.95
CA VAL A 199 7.61 -6.94 -3.29
C VAL A 199 7.09 -5.54 -3.58
N LEU A 200 6.32 -5.40 -4.66
CA LEU A 200 5.78 -4.16 -5.18
C LEU A 200 4.27 -4.27 -5.38
N ASP A 201 3.59 -3.13 -5.31
CA ASP A 201 2.23 -3.02 -5.81
C ASP A 201 2.20 -3.27 -7.33
N LEU A 202 1.08 -3.76 -7.86
CA LEU A 202 0.88 -3.88 -9.31
C LEU A 202 0.75 -2.52 -10.00
N HIS A 203 0.46 -1.44 -9.26
CA HIS A 203 0.47 -0.07 -9.76
C HIS A 203 1.87 0.55 -9.79
N ALA A 204 2.92 -0.19 -9.43
CA ALA A 204 4.30 0.28 -9.47
C ALA A 204 4.71 0.82 -10.86
N THR A 205 5.38 1.97 -10.87
CA THR A 205 6.11 2.49 -12.03
C THR A 205 7.55 1.98 -11.94
N VAL A 206 7.75 0.71 -12.32
CA VAL A 206 9.07 0.09 -12.22
C VAL A 206 10.05 0.76 -13.18
N THR A 207 11.17 1.29 -12.66
CA THR A 207 12.23 1.96 -13.42
C THR A 207 13.39 1.03 -13.78
N GLN A 208 14.26 1.46 -14.69
CA GLN A 208 15.48 0.68 -14.98
C GLN A 208 16.43 0.68 -13.75
N LEU A 209 16.44 1.77 -12.99
CA LEU A 209 17.24 1.89 -11.77
C LEU A 209 16.84 0.85 -10.73
N MET A 210 15.54 0.60 -10.56
CA MET A 210 15.03 -0.48 -9.70
C MET A 210 15.50 -1.86 -10.20
N ALA A 211 15.33 -2.16 -11.50
CA ALA A 211 15.71 -3.45 -12.08
C ALA A 211 17.22 -3.72 -12.02
N ASP A 212 18.06 -2.68 -12.12
CA ASP A 212 19.51 -2.82 -12.05
C ASP A 212 20.02 -3.01 -10.60
N ASN A 213 19.28 -2.54 -9.60
CA ASN A 213 19.69 -2.61 -8.19
C ASN A 213 19.02 -3.74 -7.39
N ALA A 214 17.92 -4.32 -7.88
CA ALA A 214 17.26 -5.49 -7.30
C ALA A 214 17.62 -6.79 -8.03
N ASN A 215 17.60 -7.90 -7.30
CA ASN A 215 17.76 -9.23 -7.87
C ASN A 215 16.41 -9.82 -8.31
N ALA A 216 15.33 -9.47 -7.62
CA ALA A 216 13.97 -9.78 -8.04
C ALA A 216 13.01 -8.65 -7.64
N LEU A 217 12.06 -8.34 -8.53
CA LEU A 217 10.93 -7.43 -8.28
C LEU A 217 9.64 -8.21 -8.47
N ILE A 218 8.80 -8.26 -7.43
CA ILE A 218 7.65 -9.16 -7.34
C ILE A 218 6.38 -8.33 -7.21
N SER A 219 5.56 -8.27 -8.26
CA SER A 219 4.29 -7.53 -8.23
C SER A 219 3.20 -8.29 -7.48
N TYR A 220 2.23 -7.57 -6.93
CA TYR A 220 0.92 -8.13 -6.64
C TYR A 220 0.25 -8.73 -7.88
N ARG A 221 -0.72 -9.62 -7.65
CA ARG A 221 -1.51 -10.30 -8.70
C ARG A 221 -3.01 -10.16 -8.51
N THR A 222 -3.45 -9.41 -7.51
CA THR A 222 -4.89 -9.14 -7.29
C THR A 222 -5.17 -7.65 -7.20
N TYR A 223 -6.28 -7.21 -7.82
CA TYR A 223 -6.87 -5.87 -7.67
C TYR A 223 -8.38 -6.01 -7.49
N PRO A 224 -8.95 -5.82 -6.28
CA PRO A 224 -8.31 -5.33 -5.04
C PRO A 224 -7.15 -6.18 -4.50
N HIS A 225 -6.17 -5.54 -3.87
CA HIS A 225 -4.95 -6.19 -3.36
C HIS A 225 -5.24 -7.02 -2.10
N ILE A 226 -5.27 -8.34 -2.26
CA ILE A 226 -5.52 -9.31 -1.17
C ILE A 226 -4.44 -10.39 -1.06
N ASP A 227 -3.39 -10.32 -1.89
CA ASP A 227 -2.36 -11.37 -2.04
C ASP A 227 -0.96 -10.98 -1.52
N GLN A 228 -0.84 -9.87 -0.78
CA GLN A 228 0.45 -9.34 -0.30
C GLN A 228 1.23 -10.36 0.54
N TYR A 229 0.51 -11.15 1.34
CA TYR A 229 1.06 -12.25 2.14
C TYR A 229 1.70 -13.32 1.25
N GLU A 230 0.96 -13.81 0.25
CA GLU A 230 1.41 -14.84 -0.69
C GLU A 230 2.58 -14.34 -1.54
N ARG A 231 2.56 -13.08 -1.99
CA ARG A 231 3.67 -12.48 -2.74
C ARG A 231 4.94 -12.36 -1.91
N THR A 232 4.81 -12.00 -0.63
CA THR A 232 5.95 -11.93 0.29
C THR A 232 6.53 -13.31 0.59
N TRP A 233 5.71 -14.36 0.65
CA TRP A 233 6.20 -15.73 0.74
C TRP A 233 7.03 -16.13 -0.48
N GLN A 234 6.54 -15.87 -1.70
CA GLN A 234 7.32 -16.14 -2.92
C GLN A 234 8.65 -15.35 -2.91
N ALA A 235 8.62 -14.10 -2.45
CA ALA A 235 9.81 -13.26 -2.31
C ALA A 235 10.85 -13.86 -1.35
N ALA A 236 10.39 -14.32 -0.18
CA ALA A 236 11.25 -14.93 0.82
C ALA A 236 11.87 -16.26 0.33
N GLU A 237 11.11 -17.08 -0.39
CA GLU A 237 11.60 -18.32 -1.00
C GLU A 237 12.69 -18.06 -2.04
N LEU A 238 12.50 -17.07 -2.91
CA LEU A 238 13.53 -16.66 -3.88
C LEU A 238 14.76 -16.09 -3.18
N LEU A 239 14.58 -15.27 -2.14
CA LEU A 239 15.69 -14.71 -1.38
C LEU A 239 16.52 -15.82 -0.71
N GLU A 240 15.88 -16.81 -0.07
CA GLU A 240 16.58 -17.94 0.55
C GLU A 240 17.41 -18.73 -0.45
N ARG A 241 16.83 -19.06 -1.61
CA ARG A 241 17.53 -19.79 -2.69
C ARG A 241 18.72 -18.98 -3.22
N ALA A 242 18.57 -17.66 -3.36
CA ALA A 242 19.64 -16.78 -3.78
C ALA A 242 20.77 -16.71 -2.74
N MET A 243 20.45 -16.59 -1.44
CA MET A 243 21.44 -16.60 -0.35
C MET A 243 22.16 -17.95 -0.21
N LYS A 244 21.53 -19.06 -0.61
CA LYS A 244 22.18 -20.39 -0.72
C LYS A 244 23.04 -20.53 -1.98
N GLY A 245 22.95 -19.61 -2.93
CA GLY A 245 23.63 -19.68 -4.22
C GLY A 245 23.05 -20.72 -5.18
N GLU A 246 21.82 -21.17 -4.92
CA GLU A 246 21.09 -22.13 -5.78
C GLU A 246 20.58 -21.48 -7.06
N ILE A 247 20.33 -20.16 -7.00
CA ILE A 247 19.93 -19.30 -8.11
C ILE A 247 20.77 -18.02 -8.11
N ARG A 248 20.79 -17.32 -9.23
CA ARG A 248 21.44 -16.02 -9.43
C ARG A 248 20.46 -15.05 -10.10
N PRO A 249 19.36 -14.69 -9.42
CA PRO A 249 18.26 -13.97 -10.02
C PRO A 249 18.70 -12.59 -10.51
N LYS A 250 18.31 -12.28 -11.75
CA LYS A 250 18.46 -10.99 -12.41
C LYS A 250 17.14 -10.56 -13.01
N VAL A 251 16.85 -9.26 -12.93
CA VAL A 251 15.65 -8.66 -13.51
C VAL A 251 15.91 -8.21 -14.94
N ALA A 252 15.00 -8.57 -15.84
CA ALA A 252 14.84 -7.97 -17.16
C ALA A 252 13.53 -7.19 -17.18
N LEU A 253 13.49 -6.10 -17.96
CA LEU A 253 12.38 -5.15 -17.92
C LEU A 253 12.03 -4.74 -19.34
N ALA A 254 10.74 -4.79 -19.66
CA ALA A 254 10.20 -4.30 -20.91
C ALA A 254 9.09 -3.27 -20.66
N ARG A 255 9.08 -2.23 -21.51
CA ARG A 255 8.06 -1.18 -21.53
C ARG A 255 7.73 -0.79 -22.95
N ARG A 256 6.58 -0.15 -23.14
CA ARG A 256 6.14 0.47 -24.39
C ARG A 256 5.67 1.89 -24.10
N PRO A 257 5.53 2.77 -25.11
CA PRO A 257 5.02 4.13 -24.90
C PRO A 257 3.51 4.12 -24.60
N ILE A 258 3.13 3.60 -23.44
CA ILE A 258 1.77 3.52 -22.91
C ILE A 258 1.74 4.24 -21.58
N LEU A 259 0.84 5.23 -21.43
CA LEU A 259 0.55 5.91 -20.17
C LEU A 259 -0.41 5.08 -19.30
N TYR A 260 -1.44 4.52 -19.94
CA TYR A 260 -2.48 3.72 -19.30
C TYR A 260 -2.95 2.63 -20.25
N ALA A 261 -2.93 1.38 -19.79
CA ALA A 261 -3.55 0.25 -20.47
C ALA A 261 -3.90 -0.84 -19.44
N LEU A 262 -4.14 -2.06 -19.94
CA LEU A 262 -4.45 -3.23 -19.13
C LEU A 262 -5.64 -3.03 -18.19
N ASP A 263 -6.59 -2.19 -18.61
CA ASP A 263 -7.76 -1.79 -17.84
C ASP A 263 -7.44 -1.33 -16.40
N GLY A 264 -6.29 -0.67 -16.21
CA GLY A 264 -5.88 -0.14 -14.91
C GLY A 264 -5.47 -1.22 -13.89
N GLY A 265 -5.12 -2.42 -14.37
CA GLY A 265 -4.73 -3.53 -13.51
C GLY A 265 -5.87 -4.43 -13.05
N ARG A 266 -7.07 -4.32 -13.64
CA ARG A 266 -8.23 -5.13 -13.23
C ARG A 266 -7.95 -6.62 -13.41
N THR A 267 -7.75 -7.35 -12.31
CA THR A 267 -7.34 -8.76 -12.34
C THR A 267 -8.49 -9.74 -12.51
N THR A 268 -9.74 -9.25 -12.55
CA THR A 268 -10.94 -10.07 -12.72
C THR A 268 -11.32 -10.31 -14.19
N SER A 269 -10.73 -9.55 -15.14
CA SER A 269 -10.99 -9.66 -16.57
C SER A 269 -9.71 -9.56 -17.40
N PRO A 270 -9.71 -10.03 -18.67
CA PRO A 270 -8.67 -9.68 -19.63
C PRO A 270 -8.58 -8.15 -19.81
N PRO A 271 -7.42 -7.62 -20.23
CA PRO A 271 -6.20 -8.35 -20.64
C PRO A 271 -5.25 -8.69 -19.48
N PHE A 272 -5.39 -8.05 -18.31
CA PHE A 272 -4.45 -8.24 -17.20
C PHE A 272 -4.48 -9.68 -16.67
N LYS A 273 -5.69 -10.27 -16.54
CA LYS A 273 -5.86 -11.67 -16.14
C LYS A 273 -5.15 -12.66 -17.07
N GLU A 274 -5.08 -12.36 -18.36
CA GLU A 274 -4.39 -13.22 -19.32
C GLU A 274 -2.87 -13.12 -19.19
N LEU A 275 -2.32 -11.93 -18.92
CA LEU A 275 -0.90 -11.78 -18.60
C LEU A 275 -0.50 -12.55 -17.34
N LEU A 276 -1.33 -12.52 -16.30
CA LEU A 276 -1.12 -13.33 -15.09
C LEU A 276 -1.08 -14.83 -15.42
N ARG A 277 -2.05 -15.33 -16.20
CA ARG A 277 -2.11 -16.74 -16.63
C ARG A 277 -0.87 -17.16 -17.42
N ARG A 278 -0.35 -16.29 -18.30
CA ARG A 278 0.89 -16.54 -19.05
C ARG A 278 2.10 -16.56 -18.13
N GLY A 279 2.17 -15.61 -17.19
CA GLY A 279 3.21 -15.58 -16.15
C GLY A 279 3.23 -16.86 -15.31
N ASP A 280 2.07 -17.35 -14.88
CA ASP A 280 1.94 -18.61 -14.14
C ASP A 280 2.50 -19.81 -14.91
N ALA A 281 2.23 -19.88 -16.23
CA ALA A 281 2.75 -20.96 -17.07
C ALA A 281 4.28 -20.91 -17.19
N LEU A 282 4.86 -19.72 -17.33
CA LEU A 282 6.32 -19.50 -17.42
C LEU A 282 7.04 -19.79 -16.11
N GLU A 283 6.42 -19.46 -14.97
CA GLU A 283 6.96 -19.81 -13.65
C GLU A 283 6.88 -21.32 -13.40
N ALA A 284 5.78 -21.97 -13.79
CA ALA A 284 5.60 -23.40 -13.61
C ALA A 284 6.54 -24.25 -14.49
N SER A 285 6.88 -23.79 -15.70
CA SER A 285 7.84 -24.47 -16.58
C SER A 285 9.29 -24.27 -16.16
N GLY A 286 9.58 -23.26 -15.33
CA GLY A 286 10.93 -22.85 -14.95
C GLY A 286 11.60 -21.93 -15.97
N ASP A 287 10.87 -21.43 -16.96
CA ASP A 287 11.38 -20.45 -17.94
C ASP A 287 11.63 -19.07 -17.30
N ALA A 288 10.91 -18.77 -16.22
CA ALA A 288 11.14 -17.62 -15.35
C ALA A 288 11.11 -18.03 -13.87
N LEU A 289 11.87 -17.33 -13.02
CA LEU A 289 11.76 -17.45 -11.56
C LEU A 289 10.55 -16.68 -11.03
N VAL A 290 10.27 -15.51 -11.61
CA VAL A 290 9.03 -14.75 -11.39
C VAL A 290 8.75 -13.83 -12.58
N VAL A 291 7.48 -13.73 -12.95
CA VAL A 291 6.94 -12.76 -13.90
C VAL A 291 6.05 -11.78 -13.14
N SER A 292 6.41 -10.51 -13.20
CA SER A 292 5.73 -9.41 -12.53
C SER A 292 5.14 -8.47 -13.56
N VAL A 293 3.81 -8.33 -13.51
CA VAL A 293 3.04 -7.48 -14.43
C VAL A 293 2.64 -6.22 -13.68
N GLN A 294 3.07 -5.07 -14.19
CA GLN A 294 2.76 -3.78 -13.61
C GLN A 294 1.77 -3.03 -14.50
N ALA A 295 0.66 -2.60 -13.93
CA ALA A 295 -0.30 -1.70 -14.58
C ALA A 295 0.25 -0.26 -14.67
N GLY A 296 1.15 0.12 -13.76
CA GLY A 296 1.63 1.48 -13.58
C GLY A 296 0.56 2.41 -12.96
N PHE A 297 0.98 3.63 -12.61
CA PHE A 297 0.12 4.58 -11.90
C PHE A 297 -0.04 5.90 -12.67
N SER A 298 -1.09 5.99 -13.49
CA SER A 298 -1.25 7.11 -14.43
C SER A 298 -1.39 8.50 -13.78
N SER A 299 -1.61 8.60 -12.46
CA SER A 299 -1.62 9.88 -11.74
C SER A 299 -0.23 10.43 -11.40
N ALA A 300 0.83 9.96 -12.07
CA ALA A 300 2.17 10.54 -11.99
C ALA A 300 2.68 11.05 -13.35
N ASP A 301 3.24 12.25 -13.34
CA ASP A 301 3.99 12.88 -14.43
C ASP A 301 5.48 12.57 -14.26
N VAL A 302 5.87 11.36 -14.67
CA VAL A 302 7.24 10.83 -14.57
C VAL A 302 7.66 10.18 -15.88
N HIS A 303 8.96 10.13 -16.16
CA HIS A 303 9.47 9.67 -17.46
C HIS A 303 9.11 8.20 -17.77
N ASP A 304 9.30 7.32 -16.78
CA ASP A 304 9.13 5.86 -16.93
C ASP A 304 7.69 5.39 -16.74
N ILE A 305 6.71 6.32 -16.72
CA ILE A 305 5.30 6.05 -16.45
C ILE A 305 4.70 4.91 -17.30
N GLY A 306 3.73 4.22 -16.70
CA GLY A 306 2.81 3.31 -17.35
C GLY A 306 3.15 1.82 -17.18
N PRO A 307 2.45 0.94 -17.91
CA PRO A 307 2.62 -0.49 -17.75
C PRO A 307 4.03 -0.98 -18.06
N SER A 308 4.49 -1.99 -17.32
CA SER A 308 5.77 -2.65 -17.52
C SER A 308 5.69 -4.13 -17.19
N ILE A 309 6.59 -4.91 -17.80
CA ILE A 309 6.77 -6.33 -17.47
C ILE A 309 8.18 -6.52 -16.94
N ALA A 310 8.30 -6.95 -15.69
CA ALA A 310 9.55 -7.35 -15.08
C ALA A 310 9.62 -8.88 -14.99
N VAL A 311 10.64 -9.48 -15.59
CA VAL A 311 10.87 -10.93 -15.54
C VAL A 311 12.18 -11.18 -14.82
N THR A 312 12.14 -12.04 -13.81
CA THR A 312 13.34 -12.47 -13.08
C THR A 312 13.73 -13.87 -13.54
N ALA A 313 14.99 -14.06 -13.92
CA ALA A 313 15.59 -15.37 -14.19
C ALA A 313 17.10 -15.34 -13.92
N ASP A 314 17.75 -16.51 -13.96
CA ASP A 314 19.22 -16.59 -13.88
C ASP A 314 19.90 -16.12 -15.18
N ASP A 315 19.20 -16.28 -16.32
CA ASP A 315 19.61 -15.80 -17.64
C ASP A 315 18.80 -14.55 -18.00
N ARG A 316 19.45 -13.38 -17.89
CA ARG A 316 18.83 -12.08 -18.17
C ARG A 316 18.36 -11.97 -19.63
N SER A 317 19.05 -12.60 -20.59
CA SER A 317 18.67 -12.49 -22.01
C SER A 317 17.39 -13.26 -22.30
N LYS A 318 17.19 -14.43 -21.70
CA LYS A 318 15.92 -15.16 -21.77
C LYS A 318 14.79 -14.40 -21.07
N ALA A 319 15.06 -13.86 -19.88
CA ALA A 319 14.09 -13.02 -19.18
C ALA A 319 13.67 -11.80 -20.02
N GLN A 320 14.61 -11.17 -20.73
CA GLN A 320 14.30 -10.04 -21.61
C GLN A 320 13.36 -10.47 -22.75
N ALA A 321 13.63 -11.60 -23.42
CA ALA A 321 12.77 -12.07 -24.51
C ALA A 321 11.32 -12.30 -24.04
N VAL A 322 11.14 -12.91 -22.86
CA VAL A 322 9.81 -13.10 -22.24
C VAL A 322 9.16 -11.75 -21.89
N ALA A 323 9.92 -10.83 -21.31
CA ALA A 323 9.41 -9.50 -20.96
C ALA A 323 8.91 -8.76 -22.20
N GLU A 324 9.67 -8.79 -23.30
CA GLU A 324 9.28 -8.17 -24.58
C GLU A 324 8.00 -8.79 -25.15
N GLU A 325 7.89 -10.12 -25.18
CA GLU A 325 6.69 -10.82 -25.70
C GLU A 325 5.42 -10.44 -24.93
N LEU A 326 5.48 -10.47 -23.59
CA LEU A 326 4.35 -10.09 -22.75
C LEU A 326 4.02 -8.60 -22.89
N MET A 327 5.02 -7.76 -23.08
CA MET A 327 4.83 -6.33 -23.28
C MET A 327 4.25 -6.01 -24.67
N ASP A 328 4.55 -6.82 -25.70
CA ASP A 328 3.91 -6.72 -27.01
C ASP A 328 2.41 -7.05 -26.91
N TYR A 329 2.04 -8.08 -26.14
CA TYR A 329 0.62 -8.32 -25.85
C TYR A 329 -0.03 -7.12 -25.14
N ALA A 330 0.63 -6.54 -24.13
CA ALA A 330 0.12 -5.34 -23.47
C ALA A 330 -0.07 -4.16 -24.44
N TRP A 331 0.83 -4.00 -25.41
CA TRP A 331 0.75 -3.00 -26.47
C TRP A 331 -0.42 -3.23 -27.43
N GLU A 332 -0.64 -4.47 -27.86
CA GLU A 332 -1.79 -4.85 -28.70
C GLU A 332 -3.11 -4.55 -28.00
N GLN A 333 -3.16 -4.78 -26.69
CA GLN A 333 -4.36 -4.55 -25.86
C GLN A 333 -4.51 -3.10 -25.37
N ARG A 334 -3.62 -2.17 -25.77
CA ARG A 334 -3.55 -0.81 -25.19
C ARG A 334 -4.86 -0.02 -25.25
N ARG A 335 -5.71 -0.31 -26.24
CA ARG A 335 -7.00 0.37 -26.46
C ARG A 335 -8.17 -0.23 -25.69
N PHE A 336 -8.00 -1.39 -25.06
CA PHE A 336 -9.06 -2.03 -24.27
C PHE A 336 -9.34 -1.27 -22.97
N SER A 337 -10.61 -1.02 -22.68
CA SER A 337 -11.10 -0.49 -21.40
C SER A 337 -12.50 -1.07 -21.14
N SER A 338 -12.71 -1.66 -19.96
CA SER A 338 -14.04 -2.13 -19.53
C SER A 338 -14.82 -1.05 -18.77
N ILE A 339 -14.12 0.00 -18.34
CA ILE A 339 -14.68 1.11 -17.57
C ILE A 339 -15.42 2.07 -18.51
N HIS A 340 -16.68 2.35 -18.17
CA HIS A 340 -17.54 3.31 -18.85
C HIS A 340 -18.15 4.25 -17.82
N PHE A 341 -17.88 5.54 -17.95
CA PHE A 341 -18.42 6.55 -17.04
C PHE A 341 -19.87 6.88 -17.41
N THR A 342 -20.73 6.83 -16.40
CA THR A 342 -22.11 7.30 -16.50
C THR A 342 -22.09 8.83 -16.44
N PRO A 343 -22.71 9.55 -17.39
CA PRO A 343 -22.86 11.00 -17.29
C PRO A 343 -23.53 11.38 -15.97
N LEU A 344 -23.01 12.42 -15.29
CA LEU A 344 -23.47 12.77 -13.94
C LEU A 344 -24.99 13.02 -13.86
N ALA A 345 -25.56 13.71 -14.85
CA ALA A 345 -27.00 13.96 -14.93
C ALA A 345 -27.83 12.66 -15.03
N GLU A 346 -27.33 11.67 -15.78
CA GLU A 346 -27.95 10.36 -15.89
C GLU A 346 -27.85 9.57 -14.58
N ALA A 347 -26.70 9.61 -13.91
CA ALA A 347 -26.52 8.98 -12.61
C ALA A 347 -27.50 9.53 -11.55
N MET A 348 -27.71 10.85 -11.52
CA MET A 348 -28.70 11.48 -10.64
C MET A 348 -30.13 11.06 -10.98
N ALA A 349 -30.49 10.97 -12.27
CA ALA A 349 -31.80 10.53 -12.70
C ALA A 349 -32.09 9.06 -12.32
N ARG A 350 -31.11 8.16 -12.52
CA ARG A 350 -31.21 6.75 -12.12
C ARG A 350 -31.31 6.58 -10.60
N ALA A 351 -30.56 7.38 -9.83
CA ALA A 351 -30.66 7.40 -8.38
C ALA A 351 -32.05 7.83 -7.91
N LYS A 352 -32.56 8.94 -8.47
CA LYS A 352 -33.90 9.47 -8.17
C LYS A 352 -35.00 8.45 -8.44
N ALA A 353 -34.93 7.77 -9.59
CA ALA A 353 -35.95 6.80 -9.99
C ALA A 353 -36.10 5.65 -8.99
N GLY A 354 -34.98 5.15 -8.44
CA GLY A 354 -35.04 4.03 -7.51
C GLY A 354 -35.32 4.41 -6.05
N GLU A 355 -35.55 5.68 -5.73
CA GLU A 355 -36.04 6.10 -4.39
C GLU A 355 -37.38 5.43 -4.05
N ALA A 356 -38.24 5.24 -5.04
CA ALA A 356 -39.58 4.66 -4.89
C ALA A 356 -39.57 3.17 -4.47
N ASP A 357 -38.43 2.49 -4.57
CA ASP A 357 -38.28 1.09 -4.19
C ASP A 357 -37.76 0.90 -2.77
N THR A 358 -37.31 1.98 -2.14
CA THR A 358 -36.68 1.96 -0.80
C THR A 358 -37.61 1.34 0.23
N GLY A 359 -37.11 0.35 0.96
CA GLY A 359 -37.87 -0.35 2.02
C GLY A 359 -38.76 -1.49 1.52
N LYS A 360 -38.84 -1.74 0.21
CA LYS A 360 -39.48 -2.96 -0.32
C LYS A 360 -38.61 -4.20 0.01
N PRO A 361 -39.20 -5.40 0.19
CA PRO A 361 -38.44 -6.62 0.38
C PRO A 361 -37.45 -6.86 -0.78
N GLY A 362 -36.21 -7.21 -0.45
CA GLY A 362 -35.14 -7.43 -1.44
C GLY A 362 -34.55 -6.14 -2.04
N TYR A 363 -34.95 -4.97 -1.55
CA TYR A 363 -34.40 -3.69 -1.97
C TYR A 363 -32.88 -3.61 -1.73
N LYS A 364 -32.18 -2.99 -2.69
CA LYS A 364 -30.76 -2.69 -2.61
C LYS A 364 -30.48 -1.26 -3.11
N PRO A 365 -29.56 -0.51 -2.47
CA PRO A 365 -29.14 0.81 -2.94
C PRO A 365 -28.54 0.77 -4.34
N VAL A 366 -28.64 1.87 -5.07
CA VAL A 366 -27.64 2.17 -6.11
C VAL A 366 -26.37 2.67 -5.45
N VAL A 367 -25.22 2.19 -5.92
CA VAL A 367 -23.92 2.71 -5.48
C VAL A 367 -23.37 3.62 -6.58
N ILE A 368 -23.08 4.87 -6.24
CA ILE A 368 -22.40 5.81 -7.14
C ILE A 368 -20.98 5.98 -6.64
N SER A 369 -20.00 5.74 -7.52
CA SER A 369 -18.59 5.93 -7.21
C SER A 369 -18.04 7.13 -7.96
N ASP A 370 -17.55 8.12 -7.24
CA ASP A 370 -16.72 9.18 -7.83
C ASP A 370 -15.33 8.61 -8.09
N TYR A 371 -15.05 8.39 -9.37
CA TYR A 371 -13.80 7.80 -9.82
C TYR A 371 -12.66 8.81 -9.77
N SER A 372 -12.93 10.09 -10.03
CA SER A 372 -11.90 11.10 -10.19
C SER A 372 -11.47 11.77 -8.89
N ASP A 373 -12.24 11.62 -7.81
CA ASP A 373 -11.81 12.03 -6.47
C ASP A 373 -11.52 10.83 -5.57
N ASN A 374 -10.75 9.84 -6.04
CA ASN A 374 -10.38 8.67 -5.25
C ASN A 374 -9.13 8.90 -4.38
N PRO A 375 -9.23 8.93 -3.03
CA PRO A 375 -8.08 9.10 -2.15
C PRO A 375 -7.01 8.02 -2.28
N GLY A 376 -7.39 6.79 -2.65
CA GLY A 376 -6.43 5.71 -2.92
C GLY A 376 -5.73 5.83 -4.28
N SER A 377 -5.83 7.00 -4.92
CA SER A 377 -5.02 7.39 -6.08
C SER A 377 -4.42 8.79 -5.88
N GLY A 378 -4.32 9.23 -4.63
CA GLY A 378 -3.79 10.52 -4.23
C GLY A 378 -4.69 11.72 -4.51
N ALA A 379 -5.99 11.50 -4.73
CA ALA A 379 -6.96 12.59 -4.77
C ALA A 379 -7.23 13.17 -3.37
N TYR A 380 -7.64 14.42 -3.31
CA TYR A 380 -7.85 15.15 -2.06
C TYR A 380 -9.00 14.59 -1.22
N GLY A 381 -9.97 13.92 -1.84
CA GLY A 381 -11.16 13.41 -1.17
C GLY A 381 -12.12 14.53 -0.73
N ASP A 382 -11.86 15.77 -1.15
CA ASP A 382 -12.63 16.96 -0.79
C ASP A 382 -13.48 17.51 -1.93
N ALA A 383 -13.49 16.89 -3.12
CA ALA A 383 -14.25 17.37 -4.27
C ALA A 383 -15.76 17.42 -3.98
N THR A 384 -16.38 18.53 -4.40
CA THR A 384 -17.78 18.84 -4.06
C THR A 384 -18.75 18.70 -5.22
N ASN A 385 -18.28 18.55 -6.47
CA ASN A 385 -19.14 18.49 -7.65
C ASN A 385 -20.20 17.39 -7.57
N LEU A 386 -19.84 16.18 -7.11
CA LEU A 386 -20.82 15.11 -6.92
C LEU A 386 -21.84 15.45 -5.82
N LEU A 387 -21.38 15.97 -4.68
CA LEU A 387 -22.26 16.34 -3.58
C LEU A 387 -23.22 17.47 -3.98
N ARG A 388 -22.73 18.46 -4.73
CA ARG A 388 -23.54 19.55 -5.30
C ARG A 388 -24.66 19.00 -6.18
N ALA A 389 -24.34 18.11 -7.12
CA ALA A 389 -25.32 17.49 -8.00
C ALA A 389 -26.39 16.68 -7.23
N VAL A 390 -25.98 15.99 -6.17
CA VAL A 390 -26.88 15.23 -5.28
C VAL A 390 -27.86 16.14 -4.55
N LEU A 391 -27.37 17.25 -4.00
CA LEU A 391 -28.19 18.25 -3.30
C LEU A 391 -29.12 18.98 -4.27
N ASP A 392 -28.64 19.39 -5.44
CA ASP A 392 -29.42 20.07 -6.48
C ASP A 392 -30.55 19.18 -7.03
N ALA A 393 -30.26 17.88 -7.21
CA ALA A 393 -31.25 16.87 -7.60
C ALA A 393 -32.24 16.52 -6.47
N LYS A 394 -32.01 17.04 -5.26
CA LYS A 394 -32.82 16.78 -4.04
C LYS A 394 -33.02 15.29 -3.82
N LEU A 395 -31.94 14.51 -3.95
CA LEU A 395 -31.98 13.08 -3.69
C LEU A 395 -32.39 12.81 -2.23
N LYS A 396 -33.07 11.69 -2.01
CA LYS A 396 -33.62 11.28 -0.72
C LYS A 396 -32.91 10.04 -0.19
N ASN A 397 -32.76 9.99 1.13
CA ASN A 397 -32.16 8.87 1.87
C ASN A 397 -30.79 8.45 1.30
N VAL A 398 -29.88 9.42 1.20
CA VAL A 398 -28.53 9.23 0.67
C VAL A 398 -27.52 9.08 1.81
N GLY A 399 -26.59 8.13 1.68
CA GLY A 399 -25.35 8.11 2.47
C GLY A 399 -24.17 8.48 1.58
N PHE A 400 -23.45 9.55 1.92
CA PHE A 400 -22.33 10.08 1.14
C PHE A 400 -21.02 9.95 1.93
N HIS A 401 -20.11 9.11 1.43
CA HIS A 401 -18.78 8.90 2.00
C HIS A 401 -17.68 9.30 1.01
N ALA A 402 -16.72 10.11 1.36
CA ALA A 402 -16.68 11.09 2.45
C ALA A 402 -16.16 12.40 1.86
N ILE A 403 -16.17 13.48 2.64
CA ILE A 403 -15.44 14.71 2.32
C ILE A 403 -14.31 14.84 3.35
N CYS A 404 -13.06 14.91 2.90
CA CYS A 404 -11.92 15.22 3.77
C CYS A 404 -11.91 16.73 4.04
N ASP A 405 -12.32 17.16 5.24
CA ASP A 405 -12.37 18.58 5.61
C ASP A 405 -12.19 18.74 7.13
N PRO A 406 -10.93 18.87 7.60
CA PRO A 406 -10.64 18.98 9.02
C PRO A 406 -11.32 20.16 9.71
N GLU A 407 -11.45 21.30 9.03
CA GLU A 407 -12.10 22.48 9.57
C GLU A 407 -13.61 22.26 9.76
N ALA A 408 -14.27 21.61 8.81
CA ALA A 408 -15.70 21.30 8.93
C ALA A 408 -15.97 20.28 10.04
N ALA A 409 -15.10 19.29 10.21
CA ALA A 409 -15.20 18.33 11.32
C ALA A 409 -15.05 19.01 12.69
N LEU A 410 -14.09 19.93 12.83
CA LEU A 410 -13.91 20.74 14.05
C LEU A 410 -15.10 21.67 14.32
N ALA A 411 -15.65 22.31 13.28
CA ALA A 411 -16.85 23.13 13.42
C ALA A 411 -18.07 22.32 13.87
N ALA A 412 -18.23 21.10 13.33
CA ALA A 412 -19.27 20.17 13.76
C ALA A 412 -19.09 19.73 15.23
N GLN A 413 -17.85 19.45 15.64
CA GLN A 413 -17.53 19.12 17.03
C GLN A 413 -17.85 20.29 17.97
N ALA A 414 -17.48 21.51 17.60
CA ALA A 414 -17.76 22.71 18.39
C ALA A 414 -19.26 23.00 18.52
N ALA A 415 -20.04 22.74 17.46
CA ALA A 415 -21.50 22.88 17.50
C ALA A 415 -22.15 21.79 18.37
N GLY A 416 -21.62 20.56 18.35
CA GLY A 416 -22.12 19.43 19.13
C GLY A 416 -23.29 18.68 18.48
N VAL A 417 -23.40 17.38 18.80
CA VAL A 417 -24.45 16.50 18.28
C VAL A 417 -25.85 17.02 18.64
N GLY A 418 -26.76 17.00 17.66
CA GLY A 418 -28.14 17.49 17.77
C GLY A 418 -28.32 18.95 17.35
N ASN A 419 -27.24 19.74 17.26
CA ASN A 419 -27.29 21.14 16.88
C ASN A 419 -27.13 21.36 15.38
N ARG A 420 -27.41 22.58 14.93
CA ARG A 420 -27.16 23.04 13.55
C ARG A 420 -25.83 23.77 13.46
N VAL A 421 -25.17 23.65 12.32
CA VAL A 421 -23.92 24.34 12.00
C VAL A 421 -23.98 24.88 10.56
N LYS A 422 -23.62 26.16 10.41
CA LYS A 422 -23.37 26.77 9.10
C LYS A 422 -21.88 26.70 8.81
N LEU A 423 -21.49 26.09 7.70
CA LEU A 423 -20.09 25.88 7.34
C LEU A 423 -19.88 25.86 5.83
N LYS A 424 -18.61 25.99 5.42
CA LYS A 424 -18.15 25.73 4.06
C LYS A 424 -17.51 24.34 4.02
N LEU A 425 -18.05 23.44 3.21
CA LEU A 425 -17.63 22.03 3.14
C LEU A 425 -16.89 21.72 1.83
N GLY A 426 -15.73 21.08 1.95
CA GLY A 426 -14.95 20.51 0.84
C GLY A 426 -14.39 21.55 -0.13
N GLY A 427 -13.69 21.09 -1.16
CA GLY A 427 -13.15 21.91 -2.25
C GLY A 427 -12.21 23.02 -1.79
N LYS A 428 -11.52 22.81 -0.67
CA LYS A 428 -10.64 23.80 -0.02
C LYS A 428 -9.20 23.65 -0.45
N VAL A 429 -8.78 22.44 -0.82
CA VAL A 429 -7.40 22.16 -1.18
C VAL A 429 -7.05 22.77 -2.55
N ASP A 430 -7.84 22.44 -3.57
CA ASP A 430 -7.76 23.03 -4.90
C ASP A 430 -9.15 23.12 -5.53
N PRO A 431 -9.83 24.28 -5.41
CA PRO A 431 -11.18 24.48 -5.95
C PRO A 431 -11.31 24.25 -7.46
N SER A 432 -10.20 24.26 -8.20
CA SER A 432 -10.19 24.00 -9.65
C SER A 432 -10.31 22.51 -9.99
N MET A 433 -10.07 21.62 -9.02
CA MET A 433 -10.07 20.17 -9.19
C MET A 433 -11.29 19.57 -8.46
N GLY A 434 -12.39 19.37 -9.19
CA GLY A 434 -13.59 18.73 -8.62
C GLY A 434 -14.54 19.64 -7.83
N GLY A 435 -14.35 20.97 -7.91
CA GLY A 435 -15.28 21.98 -7.43
C GLY A 435 -14.93 22.61 -6.09
N GLY A 436 -15.30 23.89 -5.90
CA GLY A 436 -15.00 24.66 -4.68
C GLY A 436 -15.98 24.44 -3.52
N PRO A 437 -15.79 25.14 -2.39
CA PRO A 437 -16.53 24.88 -1.17
C PRO A 437 -18.04 25.07 -1.30
N LEU A 438 -18.79 24.22 -0.59
CA LEU A 438 -20.25 24.29 -0.49
C LEU A 438 -20.68 25.00 0.80
N ASP A 439 -21.45 26.08 0.69
CA ASP A 439 -22.11 26.70 1.83
C ASP A 439 -23.30 25.84 2.27
N LEU A 440 -23.19 25.23 3.45
CA LEU A 440 -24.19 24.32 4.00
C LEU A 440 -24.70 24.78 5.35
N ASP A 441 -25.99 24.52 5.62
CA ASP A 441 -26.61 24.64 6.94
C ASP A 441 -27.08 23.23 7.36
N ALA A 442 -26.24 22.54 8.12
CA ALA A 442 -26.34 21.11 8.39
C ALA A 442 -26.68 20.83 9.85
N HIS A 443 -27.33 19.70 10.10
CA HIS A 443 -27.46 19.12 11.44
C HIS A 443 -26.27 18.20 11.74
N VAL A 444 -25.70 18.32 12.93
CA VAL A 444 -24.67 17.39 13.42
C VAL A 444 -25.37 16.16 14.00
N VAL A 445 -25.26 15.01 13.33
CA VAL A 445 -25.95 13.77 13.69
C VAL A 445 -25.09 12.89 14.60
N ALA A 446 -23.80 12.77 14.30
CA ALA A 446 -22.87 11.95 15.06
C ALA A 446 -21.44 12.51 14.97
N LEU A 447 -20.62 12.17 15.96
CA LEU A 447 -19.19 12.44 16.02
C LEU A 447 -18.47 11.19 16.49
N THR A 448 -17.32 10.89 15.91
CA THR A 448 -16.42 9.82 16.35
C THR A 448 -14.97 10.30 16.31
N ASP A 449 -14.08 9.57 16.99
CA ASP A 449 -12.63 9.77 16.91
C ASP A 449 -12.00 9.16 15.64
N GLY A 450 -12.82 8.58 14.76
CA GLY A 450 -12.40 7.98 13.50
C GLY A 450 -11.95 6.53 13.59
N TYR A 451 -11.89 5.92 14.77
CA TYR A 451 -11.45 4.54 14.93
C TYR A 451 -12.56 3.55 14.59
N PHE A 452 -12.27 2.62 13.68
CA PHE A 452 -13.16 1.50 13.37
C PHE A 452 -12.37 0.27 12.96
N MET A 453 -12.98 -0.91 13.12
CA MET A 453 -12.43 -2.18 12.65
C MET A 453 -13.05 -2.51 11.29
N CYS A 454 -12.22 -2.88 10.31
CA CYS A 454 -12.70 -3.38 9.03
C CYS A 454 -13.26 -4.80 9.17
N TYR A 455 -14.32 -5.12 8.44
CA TYR A 455 -14.96 -6.45 8.42
C TYR A 455 -15.02 -7.06 7.02
N GLY A 456 -14.77 -6.25 5.99
CA GLY A 456 -14.83 -6.63 4.60
C GLY A 456 -13.62 -7.46 4.15
N PRO A 457 -13.63 -7.89 2.87
CA PRO A 457 -12.57 -8.74 2.32
C PRO A 457 -11.19 -8.08 2.33
N MET A 458 -11.14 -6.76 2.24
CA MET A 458 -9.91 -5.98 2.35
C MET A 458 -9.64 -5.62 3.81
N ALA A 459 -8.45 -5.99 4.31
CA ALA A 459 -8.00 -5.66 5.66
C ALA A 459 -8.97 -6.06 6.79
N GLY A 460 -9.78 -7.12 6.60
CA GLY A 460 -10.71 -7.61 7.61
C GLY A 460 -10.00 -7.94 8.93
N GLY A 461 -10.51 -7.40 10.04
CA GLY A 461 -9.93 -7.52 11.38
C GLY A 461 -8.86 -6.46 11.71
N VAL A 462 -8.52 -5.57 10.78
CA VAL A 462 -7.54 -4.49 11.00
C VAL A 462 -8.26 -3.22 11.47
N TRP A 463 -7.67 -2.53 12.46
CA TRP A 463 -8.12 -1.21 12.88
C TRP A 463 -7.67 -0.13 11.89
N ARG A 464 -8.57 0.82 11.62
CA ARG A 464 -8.34 2.02 10.82
C ARG A 464 -8.73 3.26 11.62
N ASN A 465 -8.14 4.39 11.25
CA ASN A 465 -8.39 5.68 11.89
C ASN A 465 -8.50 6.79 10.82
N TYR A 466 -9.68 7.40 10.69
CA TYR A 466 -9.95 8.51 9.78
C TYR A 466 -9.92 9.90 10.48
N GLY A 467 -9.40 9.92 11.71
CA GLY A 467 -9.36 11.06 12.61
C GLY A 467 -10.76 11.50 13.04
N LEU A 468 -10.87 12.65 13.71
CA LEU A 468 -12.15 13.25 14.06
C LEU A 468 -13.08 13.23 12.84
N SER A 469 -14.21 12.56 13.01
CA SER A 469 -15.17 12.32 11.94
C SER A 469 -16.55 12.77 12.38
N ALA A 470 -17.29 13.37 11.46
CA ALA A 470 -18.63 13.90 11.71
C ALA A 470 -19.63 13.36 10.68
N LEU A 471 -20.83 13.04 11.14
CA LEU A 471 -21.98 12.81 10.28
C LEU A 471 -22.82 14.09 10.25
N LEU A 472 -22.83 14.75 9.10
CA LEU A 472 -23.68 15.92 8.85
C LEU A 472 -24.92 15.50 8.09
N ARG A 473 -26.06 16.13 8.36
CA ARG A 473 -27.28 15.95 7.58
C ARG A 473 -27.75 17.28 6.98
N VAL A 474 -27.91 17.29 5.66
CA VAL A 474 -28.55 18.36 4.90
C VAL A 474 -29.73 17.74 4.17
N ASP A 475 -30.93 18.21 4.47
CA ASP A 475 -32.18 17.57 4.04
C ASP A 475 -32.17 16.05 4.32
N ASP A 476 -32.26 15.22 3.29
CA ASP A 476 -32.26 13.75 3.37
C ASP A 476 -30.93 13.12 2.94
N VAL A 477 -29.85 13.91 2.95
CA VAL A 477 -28.48 13.50 2.61
C VAL A 477 -27.64 13.48 3.87
N GLU A 478 -27.12 12.31 4.22
CA GLU A 478 -26.15 12.13 5.29
C GLU A 478 -24.74 12.11 4.71
N ILE A 479 -23.92 13.08 5.14
CA ILE A 479 -22.60 13.38 4.60
C ILE A 479 -21.56 13.07 5.68
N ILE A 480 -20.67 12.14 5.39
CA ILE A 480 -19.55 11.79 6.26
C ILE A 480 -18.40 12.77 5.97
N VAL A 481 -17.91 13.43 7.02
CA VAL A 481 -16.77 14.34 6.98
C VAL A 481 -15.65 13.75 7.83
N ILE A 482 -14.44 13.69 7.27
CA ILE A 482 -13.26 13.06 7.90
C ILE A 482 -12.08 14.03 7.92
N THR A 483 -11.12 13.78 8.82
CA THR A 483 -9.92 14.64 8.96
C THR A 483 -8.65 13.99 8.43
N HIS A 484 -8.57 12.67 8.44
CA HIS A 484 -7.54 11.92 7.72
C HIS A 484 -8.13 11.35 6.44
N ASN A 485 -7.54 11.70 5.31
CA ASN A 485 -8.03 11.28 4.00
C ASN A 485 -7.94 9.75 3.81
N GLY A 486 -8.96 9.15 3.20
CA GLY A 486 -9.05 7.71 3.01
C GLY A 486 -10.16 7.29 2.06
N GLN A 487 -9.88 6.28 1.24
CA GLN A 487 -10.85 5.75 0.25
C GLN A 487 -11.87 4.80 0.89
N ALA A 488 -13.03 4.66 0.26
CA ALA A 488 -14.04 3.68 0.69
C ALA A 488 -13.62 2.24 0.35
N THR A 489 -13.34 1.42 1.35
CA THR A 489 -13.00 -0.01 1.21
C THR A 489 -13.86 -0.93 2.07
N ASP A 490 -14.60 -0.39 3.03
CA ASP A 490 -15.37 -1.17 4.02
C ASP A 490 -16.69 -0.47 4.40
N LEU A 491 -17.73 -1.27 4.70
CA LEU A 491 -19.01 -0.75 5.18
C LEU A 491 -18.90 -0.14 6.59
N ALA A 492 -17.89 -0.54 7.38
CA ALA A 492 -17.57 0.01 8.70
C ALA A 492 -17.36 1.53 8.68
N GLN A 493 -16.94 2.08 7.54
CA GLN A 493 -16.78 3.51 7.34
C GLN A 493 -18.11 4.27 7.42
N PHE A 494 -19.22 3.61 7.10
CA PHE A 494 -20.57 4.14 7.30
C PHE A 494 -21.12 3.77 8.68
N THR A 495 -21.00 2.50 9.07
CA THR A 495 -21.67 2.00 10.29
C THR A 495 -21.04 2.51 11.58
N SER A 496 -19.75 2.88 11.57
CA SER A 496 -19.08 3.54 12.71
C SER A 496 -19.73 4.87 13.10
N LEU A 497 -20.38 5.56 12.15
CA LEU A 497 -21.16 6.79 12.36
C LEU A 497 -22.67 6.53 12.48
N GLY A 498 -23.07 5.26 12.58
CA GLY A 498 -24.48 4.86 12.69
C GLY A 498 -25.26 4.83 11.37
N VAL A 499 -24.57 4.97 10.23
CA VAL A 499 -25.21 4.88 8.90
C VAL A 499 -25.21 3.42 8.44
N ASP A 500 -26.39 2.84 8.23
CA ASP A 500 -26.53 1.53 7.59
C ASP A 500 -26.65 1.70 6.06
N PRO A 501 -25.59 1.38 5.28
CA PRO A 501 -25.60 1.58 3.83
C PRO A 501 -26.64 0.69 3.12
N THR A 502 -27.02 -0.46 3.71
CA THR A 502 -28.01 -1.37 3.11
C THR A 502 -29.43 -0.82 3.13
N ARG A 503 -29.68 0.18 3.98
CA ARG A 503 -30.98 0.86 4.15
C ARG A 503 -31.09 2.16 3.36
N LYS A 504 -30.03 2.55 2.65
CA LYS A 504 -30.00 3.78 1.85
C LYS A 504 -30.62 3.60 0.49
N SER A 505 -31.19 4.68 -0.04
CA SER A 505 -31.67 4.71 -1.42
C SER A 505 -30.49 4.75 -2.39
N THR A 506 -29.51 5.58 -2.04
CA THR A 506 -28.25 5.77 -2.75
C THR A 506 -27.10 5.79 -1.75
N VAL A 507 -26.05 5.03 -2.05
CA VAL A 507 -24.78 5.08 -1.35
C VAL A 507 -23.76 5.68 -2.29
N ILE A 508 -23.05 6.70 -1.84
CA ILE A 508 -22.04 7.40 -2.62
C ILE A 508 -20.69 7.19 -1.97
N VAL A 509 -19.72 6.79 -2.78
CA VAL A 509 -18.34 6.56 -2.36
C VAL A 509 -17.37 7.30 -3.29
N LYS A 510 -16.18 7.59 -2.78
CA LYS A 510 -15.04 8.09 -3.53
C LYS A 510 -14.01 6.98 -3.69
N SER A 511 -14.00 6.31 -4.84
CA SER A 511 -13.16 5.15 -5.11
C SER A 511 -13.17 4.76 -6.60
N MET A 512 -12.13 4.07 -7.05
CA MET A 512 -12.07 3.51 -8.41
C MET A 512 -12.51 2.04 -8.48
N GLN A 513 -11.92 1.18 -7.64
CA GLN A 513 -12.11 -0.27 -7.72
C GLN A 513 -12.23 -0.95 -6.36
N HIS A 514 -11.46 -0.49 -5.36
CA HIS A 514 -11.40 -1.11 -4.03
C HIS A 514 -12.76 -1.25 -3.35
N PHE A 515 -13.63 -0.24 -3.47
CA PHE A 515 -14.98 -0.27 -2.90
C PHE A 515 -15.82 -1.47 -3.36
N ARG A 516 -15.59 -2.01 -4.56
CA ARG A 516 -16.43 -3.07 -5.11
C ARG A 516 -16.50 -4.30 -4.21
N ALA A 517 -15.41 -4.65 -3.53
CA ALA A 517 -15.38 -5.79 -2.62
C ALA A 517 -16.41 -5.69 -1.48
N ALA A 518 -16.65 -4.50 -0.96
CA ALA A 518 -17.57 -4.27 0.16
C ALA A 518 -18.97 -3.79 -0.29
N PHE A 519 -19.02 -2.97 -1.35
CA PHE A 519 -20.23 -2.24 -1.74
C PHE A 519 -21.00 -2.88 -2.90
N GLU A 520 -20.32 -3.58 -3.83
CA GLU A 520 -21.00 -4.24 -4.95
C GLU A 520 -21.98 -5.34 -4.49
N PRO A 521 -21.68 -6.17 -3.46
CA PRO A 521 -22.63 -7.19 -2.97
C PRO A 521 -23.96 -6.63 -2.46
N ILE A 522 -23.94 -5.41 -1.91
CA ILE A 522 -25.14 -4.73 -1.37
C ILE A 522 -25.84 -3.86 -2.42
N ALA A 523 -25.26 -3.66 -3.60
CA ALA A 523 -25.80 -2.80 -4.63
C ALA A 523 -26.83 -3.52 -5.52
N ARG A 524 -27.82 -2.78 -6.03
CA ARG A 524 -28.61 -3.21 -7.20
C ARG A 524 -27.88 -2.94 -8.52
N GLU A 525 -27.06 -1.89 -8.52
CA GLU A 525 -26.31 -1.37 -9.66
C GLU A 525 -25.16 -0.50 -9.12
N VAL A 526 -24.03 -0.51 -9.83
CA VAL A 526 -22.88 0.36 -9.57
C VAL A 526 -22.72 1.32 -10.74
N LEU A 527 -22.74 2.63 -10.46
CA LEU A 527 -22.53 3.70 -11.42
C LEU A 527 -21.20 4.40 -11.13
N GLU A 528 -20.28 4.35 -12.08
CA GLU A 528 -19.01 5.10 -11.99
C GLU A 528 -19.20 6.46 -12.68
N VAL A 529 -18.86 7.54 -11.99
CA VAL A 529 -18.88 8.91 -12.53
C VAL A 529 -17.49 9.51 -12.46
N ASP A 530 -17.21 10.45 -13.37
CA ASP A 530 -16.04 11.31 -13.30
C ASP A 530 -16.53 12.75 -13.11
N THR A 531 -16.21 13.36 -11.97
CA THR A 531 -16.65 14.72 -11.63
C THR A 531 -15.58 15.80 -11.85
N GLY A 532 -14.51 15.46 -12.59
CA GLY A 532 -13.43 16.38 -12.93
C GLY A 532 -12.46 16.66 -11.78
N ALA A 533 -12.34 15.75 -10.81
CA ALA A 533 -11.30 15.83 -9.78
C ALA A 533 -9.95 15.30 -10.29
N ILE A 534 -8.91 15.48 -9.46
CA ILE A 534 -7.51 15.34 -9.87
C ILE A 534 -7.11 13.94 -10.39
N SER A 535 -7.87 12.91 -10.02
CA SER A 535 -7.69 11.54 -10.51
C SER A 535 -8.58 11.18 -11.70
N THR A 536 -9.07 12.16 -12.48
CA THR A 536 -9.85 11.96 -13.72
C THR A 536 -9.17 11.05 -14.74
N ARG A 537 -9.93 10.20 -15.45
CA ARG A 537 -9.38 9.41 -16.58
C ARG A 537 -9.28 10.22 -17.87
N ASN A 538 -9.65 11.50 -17.86
CA ASN A 538 -9.36 12.41 -18.96
C ASN A 538 -7.89 12.84 -18.92
N PHE A 539 -7.00 11.95 -19.37
CA PHE A 539 -5.56 12.19 -19.33
C PHE A 539 -5.12 13.45 -20.11
N LYS A 540 -5.91 13.90 -21.09
CA LYS A 540 -5.61 15.11 -21.88
C LYS A 540 -5.83 16.40 -21.08
N GLU A 541 -6.64 16.37 -20.01
CA GLU A 541 -6.85 17.51 -19.12
C GLU A 541 -5.80 17.60 -18.01
N ARG A 542 -4.99 16.55 -17.81
CA ARG A 542 -3.91 16.54 -16.83
C ARG A 542 -2.64 17.20 -17.40
N PRO A 543 -1.88 17.97 -16.59
CA PRO A 543 -0.74 18.74 -17.07
C PRO A 543 0.56 17.92 -17.16
N TYR A 544 0.57 16.82 -17.94
CA TYR A 544 1.78 16.03 -18.16
C TYR A 544 2.88 16.83 -18.87
N ARG A 545 4.11 16.80 -18.34
CA ARG A 545 5.30 17.49 -18.88
C ARG A 545 6.53 16.60 -18.96
N LYS A 546 6.71 15.68 -18.01
CA LYS A 546 7.90 14.83 -17.86
C LYS A 546 7.78 13.48 -18.55
N VAL A 547 6.57 13.04 -18.89
CA VAL A 547 6.35 11.75 -19.58
C VAL A 547 7.12 11.69 -20.89
N ARG A 548 7.66 10.50 -21.22
CA ARG A 548 8.24 10.25 -22.54
C ARG A 548 7.18 10.44 -23.62
N ARG A 549 7.53 11.05 -24.75
CA ARG A 549 6.64 11.20 -25.92
C ARG A 549 7.32 10.68 -27.20
N PRO A 550 6.57 10.08 -28.14
CA PRO A 550 5.11 9.90 -28.12
C PRO A 550 4.67 8.85 -27.09
N ILE A 551 3.45 8.99 -26.54
CA ILE A 551 2.86 8.05 -25.55
C ILE A 551 1.35 7.94 -25.69
N PHE A 552 0.83 6.72 -25.84
CA PHE A 552 -0.61 6.47 -25.89
C PHE A 552 -1.25 6.66 -24.50
N PRO A 553 -2.40 7.33 -24.34
CA PRO A 553 -3.26 7.94 -25.37
C PRO A 553 -3.06 9.46 -25.56
N LEU A 554 -2.00 10.05 -25.01
CA LEU A 554 -1.71 11.48 -25.20
C LEU A 554 -1.30 11.79 -26.65
N ASP A 555 -0.63 10.83 -27.28
CA ASP A 555 -0.27 10.78 -28.69
C ASP A 555 -1.00 9.60 -29.35
N ASP A 556 -1.46 9.77 -30.59
CA ASP A 556 -2.14 8.70 -31.33
C ASP A 556 -1.12 7.78 -32.01
N ILE A 557 -0.74 6.71 -31.29
CA ILE A 557 0.23 5.68 -31.71
C ILE A 557 -0.28 4.25 -31.49
#